data_AF-A0AAV4D497-F1
#
_entry.id   AF-A0AAV4D497-F1
#
_cell.length_a   1.000
_cell.length_b   1.000
_cell.length_c   1.000
_cell.angle_alpha   90.00
_cell.angle_beta   90.00
_cell.angle_gamma   90.00
#
_symmetry.space_group_name_H-M   'P 1'
#
loop_
_entity.id
_entity.type
_entity.pdbx_description
1 polymer ?
#
loop_
_entity_poly.entity_id
_entity_poly.type
_entity_poly.pdbx_seq_one_letter_code
_entity_poly.pdbx_strand_id
1 'polypeptide(L)'
;MIITLDLVNVLLNSIDLKMAPLIAVWSKLEIRAVVRFLFAKGTKYSVIYRKIVENYGEYTMSMTQVYQWCSWFKDGPTSLQDEPRYGLLNTANNDWNTARVDELIKVDRRVKLKEISLKLDIPKTNVYEIVHDKLGYRKVSAR
;
A
#
# COMPACT_ATOMS: atom_id res chain seq x y z
N MET A 1 -35.12 44.63 20.57
CA MET A 1 -35.30 43.69 19.44
C MET A 1 -33.96 43.40 18.75
N ILE A 2 -32.91 43.11 19.53
CA ILE A 2 -31.53 42.92 19.05
C ILE A 2 -30.98 41.54 19.49
N ILE A 3 -31.48 40.98 20.59
CA ILE A 3 -31.00 39.73 21.20
C ILE A 3 -31.36 38.48 20.36
N THR A 4 -32.38 38.56 19.50
CA THR A 4 -32.82 37.42 18.67
C THR A 4 -31.93 37.18 17.45
N LEU A 5 -31.24 38.21 16.94
CA LEU A 5 -30.33 38.07 15.79
C LEU A 5 -28.99 37.45 16.18
N ASP A 6 -28.48 37.72 17.38
CA ASP A 6 -27.22 37.13 17.86
C ASP A 6 -27.34 35.62 18.11
N LEU A 7 -28.46 35.16 18.69
CA LEU A 7 -28.70 33.72 18.89
C LEU A 7 -28.93 32.98 17.56
N VAL A 8 -29.65 33.59 16.62
CA VAL A 8 -29.87 33.02 15.28
C VAL A 8 -28.57 32.98 14.48
N ASN A 9 -27.72 34.01 14.57
CA ASN A 9 -26.40 34.02 13.93
C ASN A 9 -25.43 33.03 14.58
N VAL A 10 -25.44 32.87 15.90
CA VAL A 10 -24.61 31.86 16.58
C VAL A 10 -25.08 30.45 16.23
N LEU A 11 -26.40 30.21 16.14
CA LEU A 11 -26.97 28.92 15.72
C LEU A 11 -26.69 28.63 14.24
N LEU A 12 -26.88 29.60 13.34
CA LEU A 12 -26.55 29.49 11.91
C LEU A 12 -25.06 29.21 11.71
N ASN A 13 -24.17 29.99 12.33
CA ASN A 13 -22.72 29.75 12.26
C ASN A 13 -22.31 28.40 12.87
N SER A 14 -23.03 27.90 13.90
CA SER A 14 -22.78 26.60 14.50
C SER A 14 -23.30 25.42 13.65
N ILE A 15 -24.26 25.67 12.76
CA ILE A 15 -24.74 24.73 11.74
C ILE A 15 -23.81 24.75 10.52
N ASP A 16 -23.38 25.94 10.07
CA ASP A 16 -22.44 26.10 8.96
C ASP A 16 -21.05 25.53 9.29
N LEU A 17 -20.62 25.60 10.56
CA LEU A 17 -19.41 24.91 11.04
C LEU A 17 -19.53 23.38 11.05
N LYS A 18 -20.74 22.81 11.07
CA LYS A 18 -20.97 21.35 11.09
C LYS A 18 -21.05 20.73 9.71
N MET A 19 -21.12 21.56 8.66
CA MET A 19 -21.26 21.13 7.27
C MET A 19 -20.14 21.75 6.43
N ALA A 20 -18.89 21.63 6.91
CA ALA A 20 -17.76 21.80 6.00
C ALA A 20 -17.99 20.85 4.81
N PRO A 21 -17.79 21.30 3.56
CA PRO A 21 -18.02 20.45 2.41
C PRO A 21 -17.12 19.22 2.54
N LEU A 22 -17.74 18.06 2.69
CA LEU A 22 -17.05 16.78 2.64
C LEU A 22 -16.27 16.73 1.33
N ILE A 23 -14.97 16.49 1.40
CA ILE A 23 -14.16 16.24 0.22
C ILE A 23 -14.64 14.89 -0.34
N ALA A 24 -15.55 14.95 -1.31
CA ALA A 24 -16.24 13.76 -1.84
C ALA A 24 -15.34 12.86 -2.71
N VAL A 25 -14.22 13.41 -3.21
CA VAL A 25 -13.22 12.69 -3.98
C VAL A 25 -11.87 12.90 -3.32
N TRP A 26 -11.28 11.82 -2.83
CA TRP A 26 -9.99 11.83 -2.14
C TRP A 26 -9.14 10.66 -2.60
N SER A 27 -7.81 10.83 -2.51
CA SER A 27 -6.86 9.74 -2.74
C SER A 27 -6.28 9.21 -1.42
N LYS A 28 -5.84 7.96 -1.40
CA LYS A 28 -5.13 7.39 -0.23
C LYS A 28 -3.90 8.22 0.15
N LEU A 29 -3.19 8.76 -0.84
CA LEU A 29 -1.99 9.58 -0.64
C LEU A 29 -2.31 10.92 0.03
N GLU A 30 -3.39 11.56 -0.39
CA GLU A 30 -3.87 12.82 0.19
C GLU A 30 -4.20 12.64 1.67
N ILE A 31 -4.99 11.62 2.02
CA ILE A 31 -5.34 11.35 3.42
C ILE A 31 -4.08 11.07 4.25
N ARG A 32 -3.14 10.26 3.73
CA ARG A 32 -1.87 10.00 4.43
C ARG A 32 -1.02 11.26 4.60
N ALA A 33 -1.01 12.15 3.62
CA ALA A 33 -0.33 13.45 3.72
C ALA A 33 -0.93 14.31 4.83
N VAL A 34 -2.26 14.34 4.95
CA VAL A 34 -2.98 15.06 6.01
C VAL A 34 -2.70 14.44 7.38
N VAL A 35 -2.72 13.10 7.49
CA VAL A 35 -2.32 12.41 8.72
C VAL A 35 -0.89 12.79 9.12
N ARG A 36 0.06 12.75 8.17
CA ARG A 36 1.46 13.12 8.41
C ARG A 36 1.58 14.56 8.91
N PHE A 37 0.88 15.49 8.26
CA PHE A 37 0.88 16.90 8.64
C PHE A 37 0.30 17.13 10.04
N LEU A 38 -0.85 16.52 10.36
CA LEU A 38 -1.49 16.66 11.66
C LEU A 38 -0.67 16.00 12.79
N PHE A 39 -0.04 14.86 12.49
CA PHE A 39 0.89 14.19 13.40
C PHE A 39 2.13 15.04 13.67
N ALA A 40 2.74 15.62 12.63
CA ALA A 40 3.87 16.54 12.76
C ALA A 40 3.54 17.80 13.58
N LYS A 41 2.27 18.24 13.57
CA LYS A 41 1.76 19.32 14.44
C LYS A 41 1.57 18.89 15.92
N GLY A 42 1.84 17.63 16.27
CA GLY A 42 1.65 17.11 17.63
C GLY A 42 0.21 16.77 17.98
N THR A 43 -0.67 16.59 16.98
CA THR A 43 -2.07 16.24 17.21
C THR A 43 -2.17 14.79 17.71
N LYS A 44 -2.96 14.54 18.76
CA LYS A 44 -3.22 13.17 19.27
C LYS A 44 -3.96 12.34 18.22
N TYR A 45 -3.71 11.02 18.22
CA TYR A 45 -4.17 10.13 17.14
C TYR A 45 -5.70 10.10 17.02
N SER A 46 -6.41 10.09 18.15
CA SER A 46 -7.89 10.16 18.19
C SER A 46 -8.45 11.45 17.59
N VAL A 47 -7.75 12.57 17.77
CA VAL A 47 -8.14 13.87 17.21
C VAL A 47 -7.86 13.92 15.71
N ILE A 48 -6.77 13.29 15.26
CA ILE A 48 -6.47 13.13 13.83
C ILE A 48 -7.61 12.36 13.15
N TYR A 49 -8.00 11.20 13.70
CA TYR A 49 -9.10 10.41 13.16
C TYR A 49 -10.40 11.21 13.05
N ARG A 50 -10.79 11.94 14.10
CA ARG A 50 -12.01 12.76 14.07
C ARG A 50 -11.97 13.80 12.94
N LYS A 51 -10.83 14.49 12.77
CA LYS A 51 -10.66 15.47 11.68
C LYS A 51 -10.74 14.83 10.29
N ILE A 52 -10.18 13.62 10.14
CA ILE A 52 -10.27 12.87 8.87
C ILE A 52 -11.73 12.56 8.56
N VAL A 53 -12.49 12.01 9.52
CA VAL A 53 -13.90 11.66 9.34
C VAL A 53 -14.77 12.90 9.09
N GLU A 54 -14.52 13.99 9.81
CA GLU A 54 -15.23 15.27 9.67
C GLU A 54 -15.04 15.89 8.27
N ASN A 55 -13.83 15.80 7.69
CA ASN A 55 -13.51 16.44 6.42
C ASN A 55 -13.69 15.53 5.18
N TYR A 56 -13.52 14.22 5.32
CA TYR A 56 -13.51 13.27 4.20
C TYR A 56 -14.64 12.22 4.27
N GLY A 57 -15.27 12.06 5.42
CA GLY A 57 -16.36 11.11 5.66
C GLY A 57 -15.95 9.83 6.40
N GLU A 58 -16.95 9.07 6.86
CA GLU A 58 -16.76 7.87 7.70
C GLU A 58 -16.07 6.70 6.98
N TYR A 59 -16.14 6.64 5.65
CA TYR A 59 -15.62 5.54 4.84
C TYR A 59 -14.17 5.71 4.36
N THR A 60 -13.43 6.64 4.96
CA THR A 60 -12.12 7.09 4.45
C THR A 60 -10.95 6.27 4.94
N MET A 61 -10.67 6.38 6.23
CA MET A 61 -9.59 5.69 6.91
C MET A 61 -10.05 5.29 8.31
N SER A 62 -9.96 4.01 8.61
CA SER A 62 -10.27 3.49 9.94
C SER A 62 -9.32 4.04 11.01
N MET A 63 -9.78 4.05 12.26
CA MET A 63 -8.95 4.43 13.41
C MET A 63 -7.63 3.63 13.45
N THR A 64 -7.68 2.32 13.21
CA THR A 64 -6.50 1.45 13.21
C THR A 64 -5.47 1.88 12.15
N GLN A 65 -5.92 2.26 10.95
CA GLN A 65 -5.02 2.74 9.90
C GLN A 65 -4.38 4.09 10.27
N VAL A 66 -5.14 5.01 10.88
CA VAL A 66 -4.57 6.28 11.38
C VAL A 66 -3.46 6.00 12.39
N TYR A 67 -3.67 5.07 13.32
CA TYR A 67 -2.67 4.68 14.32
C TYR A 67 -1.43 4.07 13.67
N GLN A 68 -1.60 3.17 12.71
CA GLN A 68 -0.50 2.58 11.95
C GLN A 68 0.33 3.65 11.25
N TRP A 69 -0.31 4.59 10.54
CA TRP A 69 0.39 5.68 9.86
C TRP A 69 1.10 6.61 10.84
N CYS A 70 0.48 6.99 11.96
CA CYS A 70 1.14 7.82 12.98
C CYS A 70 2.35 7.11 13.59
N SER A 71 2.25 5.80 13.87
CA SER A 71 3.39 4.99 14.33
C SER A 71 4.48 4.95 13.28
N TRP A 72 4.12 4.71 12.02
CA TRP A 72 5.07 4.69 10.92
C TRP A 72 5.80 6.03 10.79
N PHE A 73 5.11 7.17 10.86
CA PHE A 73 5.74 8.49 10.80
C PHE A 73 6.61 8.82 12.01
N LYS A 74 6.36 8.19 13.17
CA LYS A 74 7.23 8.32 14.35
C LYS A 74 8.62 7.74 14.10
N ASP A 75 8.70 6.67 13.30
CA ASP A 75 9.93 5.92 13.07
C ASP A 75 10.84 6.55 11.99
N GLY A 76 10.41 7.67 11.36
CA GLY A 76 11.22 8.42 10.39
C GLY A 76 11.04 8.14 8.88
N PRO A 77 10.23 7.16 8.42
CA PRO A 77 9.93 7.02 6.99
C PRO A 77 9.22 8.23 6.39
N THR A 78 9.74 8.69 5.25
CA THR A 78 9.24 9.89 4.53
C THR A 78 8.21 9.54 3.47
N SER A 79 8.10 8.26 3.05
CA SER A 79 7.20 7.84 1.98
C SER A 79 5.74 7.84 2.42
N LEU A 80 4.87 8.38 1.56
CA LEU A 80 3.41 8.28 1.70
C LEU A 80 2.83 7.11 0.88
N GLN A 81 3.64 6.56 -0.03
CA GLN A 81 3.23 5.46 -0.88
C GLN A 81 3.36 4.14 -0.12
N ASP A 82 2.49 3.20 -0.46
CA ASP A 82 2.72 1.81 -0.07
C ASP A 82 4.02 1.38 -0.72
N GLU A 83 4.97 0.90 0.08
CA GLU A 83 6.13 0.24 -0.49
C GLU A 83 5.64 -0.97 -1.29
N PRO A 84 6.25 -1.25 -2.46
CA PRO A 84 5.94 -2.45 -3.21
C PRO A 84 6.04 -3.65 -2.26
N ARG A 85 4.89 -4.28 -2.02
CA ARG A 85 4.79 -5.41 -1.09
C ARG A 85 5.45 -6.60 -1.76
N TYR A 86 6.76 -6.72 -1.57
CA TYR A 86 7.49 -7.90 -1.98
C TYR A 86 7.09 -9.05 -1.05
N GLY A 87 5.98 -9.72 -1.38
CA GLY A 87 5.67 -11.01 -0.80
C GLY A 87 6.76 -12.03 -1.16
N LEU A 88 6.73 -13.18 -0.49
CA LEU A 88 7.63 -14.36 -0.62
C LEU A 88 7.97 -14.78 -2.08
N LEU A 89 7.23 -14.27 -3.06
CA LEU A 89 7.45 -14.37 -4.50
C LEU A 89 8.73 -13.66 -4.98
N ASN A 90 9.22 -12.62 -4.30
CA ASN A 90 10.36 -11.85 -4.78
C ASN A 90 11.74 -12.43 -4.43
N THR A 91 11.83 -13.33 -3.43
CA THR A 91 13.10 -13.99 -3.13
C THR A 91 13.51 -14.94 -4.26
N ALA A 92 12.54 -15.65 -4.85
CA ALA A 92 12.77 -16.50 -6.02
C ALA A 92 12.96 -15.69 -7.31
N ASN A 93 12.30 -14.53 -7.42
CA ASN A 93 12.42 -13.63 -8.57
C ASN A 93 13.57 -12.62 -8.47
N ASN A 94 14.61 -12.92 -7.69
CA ASN A 94 15.88 -12.20 -7.73
C ASN A 94 16.66 -12.53 -9.02
N ASP A 95 17.40 -11.57 -9.57
CA ASP A 95 18.23 -11.75 -10.77
C ASP A 95 19.25 -12.89 -10.60
N TRP A 96 19.75 -13.08 -9.38
CA TRP A 96 20.63 -14.19 -9.02
C TRP A 96 19.99 -15.57 -9.19
N ASN A 97 18.73 -15.74 -8.78
CA ASN A 97 18.00 -17.00 -8.96
C ASN A 97 17.66 -17.22 -10.44
N THR A 98 17.38 -16.13 -11.16
CA THR A 98 17.12 -16.16 -12.60
C THR A 98 18.34 -16.66 -13.37
N ALA A 99 19.54 -16.16 -13.05
CA ALA A 99 20.80 -16.61 -13.66
C ALA A 99 21.08 -18.10 -13.39
N ARG A 100 20.87 -18.57 -12.15
CA ARG A 100 21.08 -19.99 -11.80
C ARG A 100 20.13 -20.95 -12.51
N VAL A 101 18.86 -20.55 -12.65
CA VAL A 101 17.89 -21.33 -13.42
C VAL A 101 18.31 -21.38 -14.90
N ASP A 102 18.74 -20.25 -15.47
CA ASP A 102 19.22 -20.17 -16.84
C ASP A 102 20.46 -21.05 -17.09
N GLU A 103 21.44 -21.02 -16.19
CA GLU A 103 22.62 -21.90 -16.23
C GLU A 103 22.24 -23.39 -16.23
N LEU A 104 21.33 -23.81 -15.34
CA LEU A 104 20.89 -25.22 -15.27
C LEU A 104 20.21 -25.67 -16.57
N ILE A 105 19.43 -24.81 -17.21
CA ILE A 105 18.75 -25.10 -18.49
C ILE A 105 19.74 -25.13 -19.65
N LYS A 106 20.75 -24.26 -19.63
CA LYS A 106 21.83 -24.24 -20.63
C LYS A 106 22.70 -25.49 -20.55
N VAL A 107 22.97 -25.99 -19.34
CA VAL A 107 23.71 -27.24 -19.10
C VAL A 107 22.92 -28.45 -19.57
N ASP A 108 21.63 -28.54 -19.22
CA ASP A 108 20.74 -29.61 -19.70
C ASP A 108 19.40 -29.05 -20.18
N ARG A 109 19.22 -28.99 -21.51
CA ARG A 109 18.00 -28.48 -22.14
C ARG A 109 16.76 -29.36 -21.91
N ARG A 110 16.90 -30.57 -21.34
CA ARG A 110 15.80 -31.49 -21.04
C ARG A 110 15.48 -31.58 -19.54
N VAL A 111 16.12 -30.76 -18.71
CA VAL A 111 15.91 -30.74 -17.26
C VAL A 111 14.45 -30.47 -16.89
N LYS A 112 13.94 -31.15 -15.86
CA LYS A 112 12.57 -30.94 -15.38
C LYS A 112 12.52 -29.79 -14.38
N LEU A 113 11.43 -29.02 -14.39
CA LEU A 113 11.20 -27.96 -13.39
C LEU A 113 11.28 -28.45 -11.95
N LYS A 114 10.88 -29.70 -11.68
CA LYS A 114 11.00 -30.32 -10.34
C LYS A 114 12.45 -30.52 -9.92
N GLU A 115 13.34 -30.86 -10.84
CA GLU A 115 14.76 -31.07 -10.55
C GLU A 115 15.46 -29.74 -10.26
N ILE A 116 15.14 -28.69 -11.02
CA ILE A 116 15.62 -27.33 -10.74
C ILE A 116 15.13 -26.85 -9.38
N SER A 117 13.84 -27.06 -9.08
CA SER A 117 13.22 -26.72 -7.79
C SER A 117 13.94 -27.37 -6.62
N LEU A 118 14.26 -28.66 -6.72
CA LEU A 118 15.01 -29.39 -5.69
C LEU A 118 16.47 -28.92 -5.56
N LYS A 119 17.13 -28.58 -6.68
CA LYS A 119 18.53 -28.12 -6.66
C LYS A 119 18.71 -26.73 -6.07
N LEU A 120 17.74 -25.84 -6.31
CA LEU A 120 17.82 -24.44 -5.89
C LEU A 120 17.03 -24.15 -4.61
N ASP A 121 16.32 -25.15 -4.07
CA ASP A 121 15.39 -25.00 -2.95
C ASP A 121 14.35 -23.88 -3.19
N ILE A 122 13.86 -23.80 -4.43
CA ILE A 122 12.86 -22.82 -4.87
C ILE A 122 11.56 -23.58 -5.11
N PRO A 123 10.39 -23.04 -4.68
CA PRO A 123 9.11 -23.67 -5.00
C PRO A 123 8.93 -23.77 -6.52
N LYS A 124 8.45 -24.93 -6.98
CA LYS A 124 8.28 -25.26 -8.40
C LYS A 124 7.48 -24.19 -9.18
N THR A 125 6.50 -23.56 -8.56
CA THR A 125 5.71 -22.47 -9.15
C THR A 125 6.59 -21.30 -9.57
N ASN A 126 7.53 -20.88 -8.72
CA ASN A 126 8.41 -19.75 -9.01
C ASN A 126 9.44 -20.13 -10.08
N VAL A 127 9.94 -21.38 -10.08
CA VAL A 127 10.79 -21.86 -11.18
C VAL A 127 10.04 -21.81 -12.51
N TYR A 128 8.75 -22.18 -12.53
CA TYR A 128 7.93 -22.07 -13.74
C TYR A 128 7.82 -20.62 -14.24
N GLU A 129 7.50 -19.67 -13.35
CA GLU A 129 7.44 -18.24 -13.68
C GLU A 129 8.77 -17.72 -14.24
N ILE A 130 9.90 -18.08 -13.61
CA ILE A 130 11.24 -17.68 -14.10
C ILE A 130 11.50 -18.23 -15.50
N VAL A 131 11.21 -19.52 -15.74
CA VAL A 131 11.48 -20.16 -17.03
C VAL A 131 10.58 -19.61 -18.14
N HIS A 132 9.29 -19.41 -17.86
CA HIS A 132 8.31 -19.01 -18.85
C HIS A 132 8.23 -17.49 -19.05
N ASP A 133 8.13 -16.72 -17.96
CA ASP A 133 7.83 -15.29 -18.02
C ASP A 133 9.10 -14.44 -18.09
N LYS A 134 10.18 -14.84 -17.39
CA LYS A 134 11.44 -14.09 -17.41
C LYS A 134 12.39 -14.53 -18.52
N LEU A 135 12.66 -15.84 -18.61
CA LEU A 135 13.61 -16.39 -19.58
C LEU A 135 12.98 -16.69 -20.95
N GLY A 136 11.64 -16.78 -21.02
CA GLY A 136 10.92 -16.99 -22.28
C GLY A 136 11.08 -18.39 -22.89
N TYR A 137 11.57 -19.37 -22.12
CA TYR A 137 11.76 -20.73 -22.62
C TYR A 137 10.43 -21.44 -22.84
N ARG A 138 10.34 -22.15 -23.96
CA ARG A 138 9.16 -22.96 -24.32
C ARG A 138 9.59 -24.38 -24.65
N LYS A 139 8.74 -25.34 -24.28
CA LYS A 139 8.92 -26.74 -24.68
C LYS A 139 8.69 -26.86 -26.19
N VAL A 140 9.72 -27.26 -26.92
CA VAL A 140 9.60 -27.59 -28.35
C VAL A 140 9.25 -29.08 -28.46
N SER A 141 8.21 -29.40 -29.23
CA SER A 141 7.88 -30.78 -29.62
C SER A 141 8.15 -30.96 -31.11
N ALA A 142 8.72 -32.11 -31.49
CA ALA A 142 8.69 -32.54 -32.88
C ALA A 142 7.23 -32.90 -33.27
N ARG A 143 6.89 -32.69 -34.54
CA ARG A 143 5.63 -33.13 -35.13
C ARG A 143 5.71 -34.60 -35.53
#